data_AF-A0A0F9QJZ8-F1
#
_entry.id   AF-A0A0F9QJZ8-F1
#
_cell.length_a   1.000
_cell.length_b   1.000
_cell.length_c   1.000
_cell.angle_alpha   90.00
_cell.angle_beta   90.00
_cell.angle_gamma   90.00
#
_symmetry.space_group_name_H-M   'P 1'
#
loop_
_entity.id
_entity.type
_entity.pdbx_description
1 polymer ?
#
loop_
_entity_poly.entity_id
_entity_poly.type
_entity_poly.pdbx_seq_one_letter_code
_entity_poly.pdbx_strand_id
1 'polypeptide(L)'
;MISLKDLIRILPKCAQGKGLVETAAVSFCDYWFVFNDISFSVAPYLTFNLSSKVCGVGAFRDLVKNLEDENYRFYDSLCYDDEEDLFFAGSLKTLLPTLKFGGDEVLFKAWMLVKTPDNKIFPATFYYGPSGTSLGGWRSWKYGKVFSEGFTSVINSSPFDFSKVELDALVEALELALGQVPTTDFYGIYQCDDGFFMMGLKNRNPFIVNLGYSYEDDAIKNVLDRLS
;
A
#
# COMPACT_ATOMS: atom_id res chain seq x y z
N MET A 1 -19.25 4.58 3.72
CA MET A 1 -19.39 3.24 3.08
C MET A 1 -19.56 3.48 1.58
N ILE A 2 -18.63 2.99 0.75
CA ILE A 2 -18.61 3.28 -0.70
C ILE A 2 -19.25 2.09 -1.43
N SER A 3 -20.34 2.30 -2.17
CA SER A 3 -20.92 1.25 -3.03
C SER A 3 -20.10 1.08 -4.32
N LEU A 4 -20.29 0.00 -5.09
CA LEU A 4 -19.67 -0.14 -6.42
C LEU A 4 -20.04 1.03 -7.35
N LYS A 5 -21.28 1.53 -7.26
CA LYS A 5 -21.71 2.73 -7.99
C LYS A 5 -20.97 3.97 -7.52
N ASP A 6 -20.65 4.08 -6.23
CA ASP A 6 -19.86 5.18 -5.70
C ASP A 6 -18.39 5.06 -6.08
N LEU A 7 -17.80 3.85 -6.09
CA LEU A 7 -16.45 3.60 -6.61
C LEU A 7 -16.34 4.06 -8.08
N ILE A 8 -17.28 3.65 -8.93
CA ILE A 8 -17.32 4.05 -10.34
C ILE A 8 -17.55 5.57 -10.49
N ARG A 9 -18.31 6.20 -9.59
CA ARG A 9 -18.54 7.66 -9.59
C ARG A 9 -17.38 8.48 -9.03
N ILE A 10 -16.56 7.89 -8.15
CA ILE A 10 -15.34 8.51 -7.59
C ILE A 10 -14.24 8.54 -8.63
N LEU A 11 -14.15 7.51 -9.49
CA LEU A 11 -13.15 7.41 -10.55
C LEU A 11 -13.03 8.76 -11.31
N PRO A 12 -14.05 9.29 -12.01
CA PRO A 12 -13.93 10.55 -12.76
C PRO A 12 -13.56 11.81 -11.93
N LYS A 13 -13.79 11.82 -10.62
CA LYS A 13 -13.53 12.98 -9.76
C LYS A 13 -12.07 13.09 -9.33
N CYS A 14 -11.32 11.99 -9.38
CA CYS A 14 -9.88 11.99 -9.13
C CYS A 14 -9.10 12.71 -10.25
N ALA A 15 -9.67 12.82 -11.45
CA ALA A 15 -9.10 13.47 -12.63
C ALA A 15 -8.77 14.98 -12.45
N GLN A 16 -9.22 15.62 -11.37
CA GLN A 16 -9.07 17.07 -11.14
C GLN A 16 -7.90 17.42 -10.20
N GLY A 17 -6.98 16.49 -9.92
CA GLY A 17 -5.74 16.78 -9.20
C GLY A 17 -5.91 17.17 -7.73
N LYS A 18 -7.09 16.92 -7.15
CA LYS A 18 -7.35 17.07 -5.72
C LYS A 18 -7.64 15.67 -5.17
N GLY A 19 -6.63 15.05 -4.56
CA GLY A 19 -6.82 13.83 -3.77
C GLY A 19 -7.99 14.04 -2.82
N LEU A 20 -8.99 13.18 -2.90
CA LEU A 20 -10.16 13.24 -2.04
C LEU A 20 -9.84 12.40 -0.82
N VAL A 21 -9.20 13.01 0.18
CA VAL A 21 -8.90 12.35 1.47
C VAL A 21 -10.19 11.75 2.07
N GLU A 22 -11.32 12.45 1.92
CA GLU A 22 -12.66 11.97 2.35
C GLU A 22 -13.11 10.66 1.68
N THR A 23 -12.56 10.34 0.51
CA THR A 23 -12.87 9.10 -0.23
C THR A 23 -11.67 8.18 -0.37
N ALA A 24 -10.58 8.43 0.39
CA ALA A 24 -9.33 7.66 0.34
C ALA A 24 -8.80 7.46 -1.10
N ALA A 25 -8.92 8.48 -1.95
CA ALA A 25 -8.56 8.40 -3.36
C ALA A 25 -7.46 9.39 -3.73
N VAL A 26 -6.42 8.91 -4.41
CA VAL A 26 -5.26 9.66 -4.88
C VAL A 26 -4.99 9.36 -6.35
N SER A 27 -4.22 10.23 -7.01
CA SER A 27 -3.93 10.08 -8.43
C SER A 27 -2.61 10.72 -8.82
N PHE A 28 -1.95 10.15 -9.82
CA PHE A 28 -0.77 10.74 -10.45
C PHE A 28 -0.71 10.35 -11.92
N CYS A 29 -0.44 11.29 -12.84
CA CYS A 29 -0.33 11.04 -14.29
C CYS A 29 -1.44 10.11 -14.85
N ASP A 30 -2.71 10.42 -14.57
CA ASP A 30 -3.90 9.64 -14.98
C ASP A 30 -4.03 8.22 -14.39
N TYR A 31 -3.12 7.79 -13.52
CA TYR A 31 -3.32 6.65 -12.64
C TYR A 31 -4.17 7.06 -11.44
N TRP A 32 -5.22 6.32 -11.15
CA TRP A 32 -6.11 6.54 -10.02
C TRP A 32 -6.06 5.35 -9.07
N PHE A 33 -5.94 5.66 -7.78
CA PHE A 33 -5.84 4.69 -6.70
C PHE A 33 -6.91 5.02 -5.67
N VAL A 34 -7.84 4.08 -5.45
CA VAL A 34 -8.89 4.22 -4.43
C VAL A 34 -8.69 3.17 -3.37
N PHE A 35 -8.32 3.59 -2.17
CA PHE A 35 -8.02 2.71 -1.06
C PHE A 35 -9.27 2.39 -0.23
N ASN A 36 -9.27 1.22 0.39
CA ASN A 36 -10.30 0.82 1.33
C ASN A 36 -9.75 -0.08 2.43
N ASP A 37 -10.33 0.06 3.61
CA ASP A 37 -10.04 -0.78 4.77
C ASP A 37 -11.08 -1.91 4.86
N ILE A 38 -10.64 -3.14 4.66
CA ILE A 38 -11.51 -4.33 4.69
C ILE A 38 -12.05 -4.58 6.10
N SER A 39 -11.32 -4.20 7.16
CA SER A 39 -11.71 -4.49 8.53
C SER A 39 -13.02 -3.83 8.96
N PHE A 40 -13.48 -2.81 8.23
CA PHE A 40 -14.69 -2.06 8.54
C PHE A 40 -15.79 -2.18 7.48
N SER A 41 -15.63 -3.09 6.50
CA SER A 41 -16.56 -3.21 5.38
C SER A 41 -16.96 -4.65 5.13
N VAL A 42 -18.27 -4.90 5.04
CA VAL A 42 -18.87 -6.18 4.66
C VAL A 42 -19.07 -6.33 3.15
N ALA A 43 -18.46 -5.42 2.36
CA ALA A 43 -18.63 -5.42 0.92
C ALA A 43 -18.00 -6.70 0.31
N PRO A 44 -18.76 -7.49 -0.47
CA PRO A 44 -18.31 -8.81 -0.93
C PRO A 44 -17.15 -8.77 -1.93
N TYR A 45 -16.79 -7.59 -2.46
CA TYR A 45 -15.65 -7.40 -3.35
C TYR A 45 -14.37 -6.98 -2.62
N LEU A 46 -14.46 -6.63 -1.34
CA LEU A 46 -13.30 -6.33 -0.50
C LEU A 46 -12.82 -7.65 0.10
N THR A 47 -11.82 -8.24 -0.53
CA THR A 47 -11.16 -9.44 -0.02
C THR A 47 -9.66 -9.37 -0.26
N PHE A 48 -8.90 -10.06 0.58
CA PHE A 48 -7.49 -10.36 0.35
C PHE A 48 -7.26 -11.82 -0.08
N ASN A 49 -8.30 -12.65 -0.03
CA ASN A 49 -8.19 -14.08 -0.28
C ASN A 49 -7.72 -14.35 -1.70
N LEU A 50 -6.75 -15.24 -1.84
CA LEU A 50 -6.15 -15.63 -3.13
C LEU A 50 -5.40 -14.50 -3.86
N SER A 51 -5.19 -13.35 -3.19
CA SER A 51 -4.23 -12.34 -3.64
C SER A 51 -2.83 -12.95 -3.61
N SER A 52 -1.97 -12.55 -4.52
CA SER A 52 -0.59 -12.99 -4.60
C SER A 52 0.29 -11.79 -4.92
N LYS A 53 1.53 -11.78 -4.40
CA LYS A 53 2.50 -10.72 -4.69
C LYS A 53 2.68 -10.59 -6.21
N VAL A 54 2.56 -9.36 -6.69
CA VAL A 54 2.80 -8.94 -8.08
C VAL A 54 4.21 -8.37 -8.17
N CYS A 55 4.50 -7.32 -7.39
CA CYS A 55 5.78 -6.63 -7.35
C CYS A 55 6.02 -6.00 -5.97
N GLY A 56 7.29 -5.65 -5.69
CA GLY A 56 7.64 -4.77 -4.56
C GLY A 56 7.35 -3.32 -4.89
N VAL A 57 7.15 -2.51 -3.85
CA VAL A 57 7.05 -1.04 -3.90
C VAL A 57 8.18 -0.48 -3.03
N GLY A 58 8.64 0.74 -3.31
CA GLY A 58 9.80 1.36 -2.67
C GLY A 58 11.10 1.21 -3.47
N ALA A 59 11.14 0.29 -4.44
CA ALA A 59 12.32 0.00 -5.28
C ALA A 59 12.60 1.06 -6.37
N PHE A 60 11.65 1.95 -6.66
CA PHE A 60 11.81 2.94 -7.74
C PHE A 60 12.70 4.12 -7.37
N ARG A 61 12.86 4.37 -6.08
CA ARG A 61 13.83 5.34 -5.58
C ARG A 61 15.26 4.96 -5.88
N ASP A 62 15.57 3.66 -5.87
CA ASP A 62 16.87 3.18 -6.33
C ASP A 62 16.99 3.45 -7.82
N LEU A 63 15.99 3.13 -8.64
CA LEU A 63 16.06 3.35 -10.09
C LEU A 63 16.31 4.82 -10.49
N VAL A 64 15.72 5.79 -9.78
CA VAL A 64 16.00 7.22 -10.00
C VAL A 64 17.40 7.62 -9.53
N LYS A 65 17.88 7.12 -8.37
CA LYS A 65 19.26 7.32 -7.89
C LYS A 65 20.30 6.63 -8.79
N ASN A 66 19.94 5.51 -9.42
CA ASN A 66 20.82 4.65 -10.21
C ASN A 66 20.95 5.07 -11.68
N LEU A 67 20.07 5.95 -12.17
CA LEU A 67 20.29 6.62 -13.45
C LEU A 67 21.48 7.59 -13.38
N GLU A 68 21.94 7.95 -12.18
CA GLU A 68 23.08 8.83 -11.95
C GLU A 68 24.39 8.07 -11.60
N ASP A 69 24.36 6.75 -11.40
CA ASP A 69 25.53 5.96 -10.98
C ASP A 69 25.86 4.80 -11.95
N GLU A 70 26.96 4.94 -12.69
CA GLU A 70 27.41 3.99 -13.73
C GLU A 70 27.89 2.63 -13.17
N ASN A 71 28.02 2.45 -11.85
CA ASN A 71 28.54 1.23 -11.22
C ASN A 71 27.48 0.32 -10.56
N TYR A 72 26.20 0.61 -10.77
CA TYR A 72 25.12 -0.06 -10.03
C TYR A 72 24.96 -1.56 -10.37
N ARG A 73 24.94 -2.42 -9.34
CA ARG A 73 24.67 -3.86 -9.46
C ARG A 73 23.20 -4.13 -9.15
N PHE A 74 22.50 -4.77 -10.08
CA PHE A 74 21.06 -5.11 -10.02
C PHE A 74 20.59 -5.87 -8.75
N TYR A 75 21.49 -6.40 -7.93
CA TYR A 75 21.14 -7.08 -6.69
C TYR A 75 20.93 -6.13 -5.50
N ASP A 76 21.38 -4.88 -5.58
CA ASP A 76 21.19 -3.89 -4.52
C ASP A 76 19.77 -3.27 -4.54
N SER A 77 18.98 -3.47 -5.62
CA SER A 77 17.62 -2.90 -5.80
C SER A 77 16.50 -3.73 -5.19
N LEU A 78 16.84 -4.71 -4.34
CA LEU A 78 15.88 -5.60 -3.68
C LEU A 78 15.75 -5.32 -2.18
N CYS A 79 16.57 -4.42 -1.63
CA CYS A 79 16.44 -3.96 -0.26
C CYS A 79 15.48 -2.76 -0.25
N TYR A 80 14.22 -3.02 0.05
CA TYR A 80 13.29 -1.97 0.45
C TYR A 80 13.86 -1.24 1.67
N ASP A 81 13.61 0.06 1.76
CA ASP A 81 14.01 0.89 2.90
C ASP A 81 12.85 0.92 3.89
N ASP A 82 13.00 0.17 4.99
CA ASP A 82 11.96 0.01 5.99
C ASP A 82 11.51 1.36 6.58
N GLU A 83 12.42 2.32 6.77
CA GLU A 83 12.08 3.62 7.33
C GLU A 83 11.25 4.44 6.35
N GLU A 84 11.59 4.37 5.08
CA GLU A 84 10.89 5.10 4.04
C GLU A 84 9.51 4.51 3.72
N ASP A 85 9.39 3.18 3.79
CA ASP A 85 8.12 2.48 3.68
C ASP A 85 7.11 2.91 4.76
N LEU A 86 7.59 3.38 5.93
CA LEU A 86 6.73 3.93 6.98
C LEU A 86 6.07 5.24 6.56
N PHE A 87 6.63 6.01 5.60
CA PHE A 87 5.92 7.16 5.03
C PHE A 87 4.68 6.75 4.24
N PHE A 88 4.73 5.63 3.49
CA PHE A 88 3.54 5.11 2.84
C PHE A 88 2.47 4.68 3.85
N ALA A 89 2.89 4.03 4.94
CA ALA A 89 2.01 3.69 6.05
C ALA A 89 1.37 4.94 6.69
N GLY A 90 2.14 6.02 6.89
CA GLY A 90 1.65 7.31 7.37
C GLY A 90 0.62 7.96 6.44
N SER A 91 0.89 7.97 5.14
CA SER A 91 -0.05 8.46 4.12
C SER A 91 -1.34 7.62 4.11
N LEU A 92 -1.22 6.30 4.21
CA LEU A 92 -2.37 5.41 4.33
C LEU A 92 -3.17 5.66 5.61
N LYS A 93 -2.51 5.94 6.75
CA LYS A 93 -3.21 6.28 7.99
C LYS A 93 -4.05 7.55 7.82
N THR A 94 -3.56 8.52 7.05
CA THR A 94 -4.30 9.74 6.73
C THR A 94 -5.49 9.47 5.82
N LEU A 95 -5.32 8.66 4.76
CA LEU A 95 -6.39 8.30 3.83
C LEU A 95 -7.43 7.37 4.47
N LEU A 96 -6.97 6.44 5.31
CA LEU A 96 -7.76 5.42 5.99
C LEU A 96 -7.51 5.48 7.50
N PRO A 97 -8.10 6.44 8.23
CA PRO A 97 -7.89 6.58 9.68
C PRO A 97 -8.26 5.34 10.48
N THR A 98 -9.13 4.47 9.95
CA THR A 98 -9.53 3.21 10.58
C THR A 98 -8.50 2.09 10.42
N LEU A 99 -7.53 2.24 9.50
CA LEU A 99 -6.53 1.22 9.22
C LEU A 99 -5.72 0.91 10.48
N LYS A 100 -5.64 -0.39 10.79
CA LYS A 100 -4.84 -0.92 11.88
C LYS A 100 -3.43 -1.23 11.41
N PHE A 101 -2.46 -0.98 12.29
CA PHE A 101 -1.05 -1.23 12.05
C PHE A 101 -0.54 -2.25 13.06
N GLY A 102 0.28 -3.18 12.58
CA GLY A 102 0.79 -4.33 13.33
C GLY A 102 0.06 -5.63 13.01
N GLY A 103 0.70 -6.74 13.35
CA GLY A 103 0.24 -8.09 13.07
C GLY A 103 1.38 -9.08 12.86
N ASP A 104 1.01 -10.34 12.65
CA ASP A 104 1.90 -11.44 12.30
C ASP A 104 2.28 -11.37 10.81
N GLU A 105 3.56 -11.11 10.55
CA GLU A 105 4.19 -10.96 9.24
C GLU A 105 3.54 -9.92 8.31
N VAL A 106 2.66 -9.06 8.83
CA VAL A 106 2.00 -7.98 8.09
C VAL A 106 1.86 -6.75 8.98
N LEU A 107 2.52 -5.65 8.61
CA LEU A 107 2.40 -4.37 9.33
C LEU A 107 1.10 -3.65 8.94
N PHE A 108 0.78 -3.58 7.65
CA PHE A 108 -0.49 -3.05 7.18
C PHE A 108 -0.92 -3.74 5.90
N LYS A 109 -2.22 -3.71 5.60
CA LYS A 109 -2.77 -4.08 4.30
C LYS A 109 -3.99 -3.24 3.97
N ALA A 110 -3.97 -2.62 2.79
CA ALA A 110 -5.08 -1.86 2.25
C ALA A 110 -5.55 -2.54 0.95
N TRP A 111 -6.87 -2.60 0.78
CA TRP A 111 -7.42 -2.94 -0.53
C TRP A 111 -7.39 -1.70 -1.42
N MET A 112 -7.17 -1.88 -2.71
CA MET A 112 -7.08 -0.79 -3.66
C MET A 112 -7.82 -1.14 -4.95
N LEU A 113 -8.57 -0.18 -5.50
CA LEU A 113 -9.00 -0.21 -6.90
C LEU A 113 -8.07 0.70 -7.70
N VAL A 114 -7.50 0.17 -8.77
CA VAL A 114 -6.63 0.90 -9.68
C VAL A 114 -7.36 1.16 -10.98
N LYS A 115 -7.21 2.37 -11.53
CA LYS A 115 -7.45 2.67 -12.94
C LYS A 115 -6.19 3.28 -13.55
N THR A 116 -5.78 2.78 -14.69
CA THR A 116 -4.62 3.29 -15.44
C THR A 116 -5.01 4.34 -16.49
N PRO A 117 -4.02 5.03 -17.10
CA PRO A 117 -4.25 5.95 -18.20
C PRO A 117 -4.89 5.29 -19.43
N ASP A 118 -4.56 4.03 -19.72
CA ASP A 118 -5.14 3.23 -20.81
C ASP A 118 -6.49 2.58 -20.43
N ASN A 119 -7.12 3.03 -19.35
CA ASN A 119 -8.43 2.60 -18.85
C ASN A 119 -8.50 1.12 -18.43
N LYS A 120 -7.37 0.50 -18.08
CA LYS A 120 -7.35 -0.77 -17.36
C LYS A 120 -7.83 -0.51 -15.93
N ILE A 121 -8.77 -1.31 -15.46
CA ILE A 121 -9.32 -1.26 -14.10
C ILE A 121 -9.13 -2.63 -13.46
N PHE A 122 -8.52 -2.65 -12.27
CA PHE A 122 -8.27 -3.89 -11.55
C PHE A 122 -8.14 -3.66 -10.04
N PRO A 123 -8.51 -4.65 -9.21
CA PRO A 123 -8.26 -4.61 -7.78
C PRO A 123 -6.82 -5.02 -7.48
N ALA A 124 -6.25 -4.40 -6.47
CA ALA A 124 -4.93 -4.68 -5.95
C ALA A 124 -4.96 -4.63 -4.41
N THR A 125 -3.88 -5.11 -3.80
CA THR A 125 -3.68 -5.08 -2.36
C THR A 125 -2.35 -4.40 -2.11
N PHE A 126 -2.33 -3.28 -1.40
CA PHE A 126 -1.11 -2.59 -1.03
C PHE A 126 -0.79 -2.89 0.43
N TYR A 127 0.36 -3.52 0.70
CA TYR A 127 0.65 -4.08 2.01
C TYR A 127 2.14 -4.03 2.32
N TYR A 128 2.47 -4.09 3.60
CA TYR A 128 3.82 -4.31 4.10
C TYR A 128 3.88 -5.66 4.79
N GLY A 129 4.84 -6.51 4.40
CA GLY A 129 5.05 -7.84 4.99
C GLY A 129 6.52 -8.27 4.93
N PRO A 130 6.84 -9.59 4.85
CA PRO A 130 8.21 -10.10 5.04
C PRO A 130 9.21 -9.69 3.95
N SER A 131 8.75 -8.99 2.92
CA SER A 131 9.55 -8.56 1.77
C SER A 131 9.30 -7.09 1.45
N GLY A 132 9.03 -6.31 2.51
CA GLY A 132 8.75 -4.88 2.47
C GLY A 132 7.37 -4.54 1.96
N THR A 133 7.21 -3.28 1.57
CA THR A 133 6.00 -2.80 0.91
C THR A 133 5.85 -3.43 -0.48
N SER A 134 4.65 -3.86 -0.80
CA SER A 134 4.38 -4.65 -2.00
C SER A 134 2.98 -4.42 -2.54
N LEU A 135 2.83 -4.65 -3.84
CA LEU A 135 1.54 -4.81 -4.50
C LEU A 135 1.24 -6.29 -4.66
N GLY A 136 0.06 -6.68 -4.18
CA GLY A 136 -0.57 -7.94 -4.49
C GLY A 136 -1.77 -7.75 -5.41
N GLY A 137 -2.23 -8.83 -6.00
CA GLY A 137 -3.41 -8.82 -6.84
C GLY A 137 -3.87 -10.22 -7.20
N TRP A 138 -4.73 -10.30 -8.19
CA TRP A 138 -5.33 -11.56 -8.63
C TRP A 138 -5.16 -11.70 -10.14
N ARG A 139 -4.80 -12.91 -10.59
CA ARG A 139 -4.82 -13.26 -12.01
C ARG A 139 -6.27 -13.23 -12.53
N SER A 140 -6.45 -12.80 -13.77
CA SER A 140 -7.77 -12.63 -14.41
C SER A 140 -8.69 -13.85 -14.28
N TRP A 141 -8.17 -15.06 -14.47
CA TRP A 141 -8.93 -16.30 -14.34
C TRP A 141 -9.43 -16.62 -12.92
N LYS A 142 -8.95 -15.93 -11.88
CA LYS A 142 -9.43 -16.06 -10.51
C LYS A 142 -10.63 -15.16 -10.21
N TYR A 143 -10.93 -14.14 -11.02
CA TYR A 143 -11.91 -13.11 -10.67
C TYR A 143 -13.31 -13.65 -10.41
N GLY A 144 -13.83 -14.52 -11.28
CA GLY A 144 -15.15 -15.13 -11.09
C GLY A 144 -15.28 -16.05 -9.86
N LYS A 145 -14.16 -16.39 -9.20
CA LYS A 145 -14.16 -17.17 -7.94
C LYS A 145 -14.05 -16.28 -6.69
N VAL A 146 -13.59 -15.05 -6.86
CA VAL A 146 -13.19 -14.15 -5.76
C VAL A 146 -14.16 -12.99 -5.62
N PHE A 147 -14.60 -12.43 -6.75
CA PHE A 147 -15.40 -11.23 -6.80
C PHE A 147 -16.82 -11.54 -7.27
N SER A 148 -17.79 -10.73 -6.83
CA SER A 148 -19.15 -10.82 -7.33
C SER A 148 -19.20 -10.52 -8.83
N GLU A 149 -20.20 -11.06 -9.52
CA GLU A 149 -20.42 -10.83 -10.96
C GLU A 149 -20.53 -9.32 -11.28
N GLY A 150 -21.25 -8.58 -10.42
CA GLY A 150 -21.37 -7.13 -10.54
C GLY A 150 -20.03 -6.41 -10.51
N PHE A 151 -19.09 -6.82 -9.63
CA PHE A 151 -17.75 -6.22 -9.57
C PHE A 151 -16.88 -6.66 -10.75
N THR A 152 -16.98 -7.93 -11.14
CA THR A 152 -16.24 -8.51 -12.27
C THR A 152 -16.59 -7.82 -13.58
N SER A 153 -17.80 -7.27 -13.74
CA SER A 153 -18.18 -6.51 -14.94
C SER A 153 -17.47 -5.17 -15.12
N VAL A 154 -16.82 -4.64 -14.06
CA VAL A 154 -16.09 -3.37 -14.09
C VAL A 154 -14.58 -3.59 -14.28
N ILE A 155 -14.08 -4.74 -13.84
CA ILE A 155 -12.69 -5.12 -13.96
C ILE A 155 -12.44 -5.62 -15.38
N ASN A 156 -11.40 -5.10 -16.03
CA ASN A 156 -11.07 -5.46 -17.42
C ASN A 156 -9.60 -5.84 -17.61
N SER A 157 -8.82 -5.92 -16.54
CA SER A 157 -7.39 -6.24 -16.59
C SER A 157 -6.93 -6.91 -15.29
N SER A 158 -5.73 -7.48 -15.31
CA SER A 158 -5.04 -7.99 -14.13
C SER A 158 -3.64 -7.40 -14.04
N PRO A 159 -3.15 -7.06 -12.83
CA PRO A 159 -1.79 -6.57 -12.67
C PRO A 159 -0.73 -7.64 -13.05
N PHE A 160 -1.11 -8.92 -13.15
CA PHE A 160 -0.23 -9.98 -13.64
C PHE A 160 -0.06 -10.00 -15.16
N ASP A 161 -0.91 -9.28 -15.89
CA ASP A 161 -0.84 -9.20 -17.35
C ASP A 161 0.02 -8.01 -17.81
N PHE A 162 0.57 -7.24 -16.86
CA PHE A 162 1.38 -6.06 -17.12
C PHE A 162 2.81 -6.48 -17.46
N SER A 163 3.40 -5.81 -18.45
CA SER A 163 4.84 -5.86 -18.68
C SER A 163 5.61 -5.22 -17.51
N LYS A 164 6.91 -5.48 -17.44
CA LYS A 164 7.78 -4.86 -16.42
C LYS A 164 7.67 -3.32 -16.46
N VAL A 165 7.75 -2.72 -17.64
CA VAL A 165 7.67 -1.26 -17.82
C VAL A 165 6.32 -0.68 -17.33
N GLU A 166 5.22 -1.41 -17.55
CA GLU A 166 3.91 -0.96 -17.07
C GLU A 166 3.78 -1.10 -15.54
N LEU A 167 4.35 -2.15 -14.95
CA LEU A 167 4.42 -2.31 -13.49
C LEU A 167 5.28 -1.22 -12.85
N ASP A 168 6.41 -0.93 -13.47
CA ASP A 168 7.35 0.10 -13.06
C ASP A 168 6.67 1.48 -13.02
N ALA A 169 5.99 1.86 -14.10
CA ALA A 169 5.21 3.09 -14.17
C ALA A 169 4.03 3.13 -13.17
N LEU A 170 3.37 1.99 -12.94
CA LEU A 170 2.29 1.86 -11.96
C LEU A 170 2.80 2.09 -10.53
N VAL A 171 3.96 1.51 -10.18
CA VAL A 171 4.58 1.64 -8.86
C VAL A 171 5.06 3.07 -8.65
N GLU A 172 5.76 3.65 -9.61
CA GLU A 172 6.19 5.05 -9.54
C GLU A 172 5.01 6.00 -9.35
N ALA A 173 3.93 5.82 -10.12
CA ALA A 173 2.73 6.64 -9.98
C ALA A 173 2.06 6.47 -8.60
N LEU A 174 2.07 5.26 -8.03
CA LEU A 174 1.54 5.00 -6.69
C LEU A 174 2.38 5.69 -5.61
N GLU A 175 3.70 5.55 -5.67
CA GLU A 175 4.64 6.17 -4.73
C GLU A 175 4.50 7.70 -4.75
N LEU A 176 4.47 8.30 -5.93
CA LEU A 176 4.31 9.75 -6.10
C LEU A 176 2.92 10.23 -5.65
N ALA A 177 1.86 9.45 -5.92
CA ALA A 177 0.51 9.78 -5.46
C ALA A 177 0.40 9.75 -3.93
N LEU A 178 0.99 8.74 -3.27
CA LEU A 178 1.01 8.64 -1.81
C LEU A 178 1.93 9.69 -1.16
N GLY A 179 3.03 10.06 -1.82
CA GLY A 179 3.95 11.11 -1.36
C GLY A 179 3.34 12.51 -1.35
N GLN A 180 2.24 12.73 -2.07
CA GLN A 180 1.46 13.98 -2.04
C GLN A 180 0.50 14.06 -0.84
N VAL A 181 0.26 12.94 -0.15
CA VAL A 181 -0.63 12.89 1.01
C VAL A 181 0.16 13.31 2.26
N PRO A 182 -0.35 14.25 3.08
CA PRO A 182 0.24 14.53 4.38
C PRO A 182 0.27 13.26 5.23
N THR A 183 1.36 13.00 5.94
CA THR A 183 1.46 11.82 6.80
C THR A 183 0.87 12.08 8.18
N THR A 184 0.20 11.07 8.74
CA THR A 184 -0.23 11.06 10.14
C THR A 184 0.61 10.09 10.94
N ASP A 185 0.96 10.50 12.16
CA ASP A 185 1.67 9.66 13.12
C ASP A 185 0.89 8.37 13.39
N PHE A 186 1.64 7.27 13.50
CA PHE A 186 1.09 5.97 13.82
C PHE A 186 2.18 5.11 14.47
N TYR A 187 1.75 4.03 15.10
CA TYR A 187 2.65 2.93 15.44
C TYR A 187 1.89 1.60 15.32
N GLY A 188 2.65 0.53 15.12
CA GLY A 188 2.15 -0.84 15.12
C GLY A 188 3.21 -1.78 15.68
N ILE A 189 2.76 -2.94 16.17
CA ILE A 189 3.65 -4.04 16.56
C ILE A 189 3.67 -5.05 15.42
N TYR A 190 4.78 -5.12 14.71
CA TYR A 190 5.05 -6.09 13.66
C TYR A 190 5.73 -7.32 14.29
N GLN A 191 5.17 -8.49 14.09
CA GLN A 191 5.79 -9.75 14.50
C GLN A 191 6.37 -10.43 13.26
N CYS A 192 7.61 -10.89 13.36
CA CYS A 192 8.21 -11.77 12.38
C CYS A 192 9.08 -12.85 13.04
N ASP A 193 9.74 -13.66 12.22
CA ASP A 193 10.71 -14.67 12.67
C ASP A 193 11.82 -14.12 13.60
N ASP A 194 12.18 -12.84 13.46
CA ASP A 194 13.20 -12.16 14.29
C ASP A 194 12.64 -11.55 15.60
N GLY A 195 11.34 -11.74 15.87
CA GLY A 195 10.66 -11.27 17.06
C GLY A 195 9.67 -10.14 16.80
N PHE A 196 9.43 -9.31 17.83
CA PHE A 196 8.49 -8.20 17.77
C PHE A 196 9.22 -6.89 17.53
N PHE A 197 8.72 -6.11 16.58
CA PHE A 197 9.22 -4.79 16.22
C PHE A 197 8.12 -3.77 16.42
N MET A 198 8.42 -2.69 17.13
CA MET A 198 7.59 -1.50 17.13
C MET A 198 8.02 -0.61 15.98
N MET A 199 7.10 -0.40 15.03
CA MET A 199 7.36 0.40 13.84
C MET A 199 6.35 1.54 13.74
N GLY A 200 6.78 2.70 13.25
CA GLY A 200 5.85 3.82 13.11
C GLY A 200 6.45 5.11 12.61
N LEU A 201 5.60 6.13 12.56
CA LEU A 201 5.99 7.52 12.35
C LEU A 201 5.60 8.33 13.58
N LYS A 202 6.53 9.15 14.06
CA LYS A 202 6.25 10.15 15.10
C LYS A 202 6.90 11.47 14.75
N ASN A 203 6.12 12.55 14.75
CA ASN A 203 6.58 13.89 14.35
C ASN A 203 7.28 13.88 12.98
N ARG A 204 6.78 13.08 12.03
CA ARG A 204 7.37 12.83 10.69
C ARG A 204 8.74 12.13 10.67
N ASN A 205 9.16 11.55 11.79
CA ASN A 205 10.37 10.73 11.83
C ASN A 205 9.97 9.25 11.89
N PRO A 206 10.46 8.42 10.97
CA PRO A 206 10.28 6.98 11.05
C PRO A 206 11.06 6.42 12.24
N PHE A 207 10.53 5.36 12.84
CA PHE A 207 11.22 4.61 13.87
C PHE A 207 10.91 3.13 13.77
N ILE A 208 11.94 2.32 14.04
CA ILE A 208 11.86 0.86 14.10
C ILE A 208 12.63 0.44 15.35
N VAL A 209 11.95 -0.22 16.28
CA VAL A 209 12.54 -0.64 17.56
C VAL A 209 12.27 -2.13 17.76
N ASN A 210 13.34 -2.92 17.85
CA ASN A 210 13.25 -4.32 18.23
C ASN A 210 12.87 -4.44 19.72
N LEU A 211 11.77 -5.14 20.00
CA LEU A 211 11.25 -5.40 21.34
C LEU A 211 11.64 -6.80 21.87
N GLY A 212 12.32 -7.61 21.06
CA GLY A 212 12.71 -8.99 21.35
C GLY A 212 11.62 -10.01 21.02
N TYR A 213 11.80 -11.25 21.46
CA TYR A 213 10.84 -12.36 21.25
C TYR A 213 9.62 -12.32 22.20
N SER A 214 9.62 -11.38 23.14
CA SER A 214 8.49 -11.10 24.05
C SER A 214 8.69 -9.69 24.61
N TYR A 215 7.60 -8.96 24.85
CA TYR A 215 7.68 -7.62 25.42
C TYR A 215 6.55 -7.38 26.43
N GLU A 216 6.76 -6.42 27.34
CA GLU A 216 5.76 -5.92 28.27
C GLU A 216 5.21 -4.57 27.79
N ASP A 217 3.98 -4.22 28.17
CA ASP A 217 3.34 -2.96 27.74
C ASP A 217 4.15 -1.70 28.13
N ASP A 218 4.90 -1.76 29.22
CA ASP A 218 5.76 -0.65 29.64
C ASP A 218 6.95 -0.42 28.70
N ALA A 219 7.38 -1.44 27.93
CA ALA A 219 8.38 -1.26 26.88
C ALA A 219 7.87 -0.32 25.78
N ILE A 220 6.59 -0.44 25.40
CA ILE A 220 5.95 0.42 24.39
C ILE A 220 5.92 1.88 24.88
N LYS A 221 5.47 2.11 26.12
CA LYS A 221 5.41 3.45 26.70
C LYS A 221 6.79 4.11 26.73
N ASN A 222 7.81 3.37 27.19
CA ASN A 222 9.19 3.87 27.24
C ASN A 222 9.72 4.27 25.86
N VAL A 223 9.37 3.54 24.80
CA VAL A 223 9.74 3.92 23.42
C VAL A 223 9.03 5.21 23.04
N LEU A 224 7.71 5.29 23.24
CA LEU A 224 6.93 6.48 22.88
C LEU A 224 7.41 7.73 23.63
N ASP A 225 7.74 7.62 24.92
CA ASP A 225 8.21 8.75 25.72
C ASP A 225 9.57 9.29 25.22
N ARG A 226 10.47 8.41 24.76
CA ARG A 226 11.79 8.79 24.21
C ARG A 226 11.71 9.48 22.85
N LEU A 227 10.63 9.25 22.11
CA LEU A 227 10.39 9.85 20.80
C LEU A 227 9.65 11.21 20.88
N SER A 228 9.27 11.65 22.09
CA SER A 228 8.53 12.90 22.34
C SER A 228 9.42 14.14 22.38
#